data_AF-A0A529HQV6-F1
#
_entry.id   AF-A0A529HQV6-F1
#
_cell.length_a   1.000
_cell.length_b   1.000
_cell.length_c   1.000
_cell.angle_alpha   90.00
_cell.angle_beta   90.00
_cell.angle_gamma   90.00
#
_symmetry.space_group_name_H-M   'P 1'
#
loop_
_entity.id
_entity.type
_entity.pdbx_description
1 polymer ?
#
loop_
_entity_poly.entity_id
_entity_poly.type
_entity_poly.pdbx_seq_one_letter_code
_entity_poly.pdbx_strand_id
1 'polypeptide(L)'
;VRLASGDFHVASKAVIAGVAPKALTGKLLPDGSGDAGFDAAMKKFRHAPGTMMIHLALDDLPDWSGGAELRHFAYVHLAPSLDAMSRTYQQAIAGVLPDQPVLVVG
;
A
#
# COMPACT_ATOMS: atom_id res chain seq x y z
N VAL A 1 0.36 26.76 -3.57
CA VAL A 1 -0.17 25.57 -4.28
C VAL A 1 -1.10 26.05 -5.37
N ARG A 2 -0.91 25.58 -6.61
CA ARG A 2 -1.82 25.83 -7.73
C ARG A 2 -2.70 24.61 -7.93
N LEU A 3 -4.01 24.80 -7.96
CA LEU A 3 -4.98 23.73 -8.20
C LEU A 3 -5.21 23.53 -9.70
N ALA A 4 -5.81 22.40 -10.07
CA ALA A 4 -6.20 22.14 -11.46
C ALA A 4 -7.26 23.15 -11.98
N SER A 5 -8.05 23.75 -11.09
CA SER A 5 -8.99 24.84 -11.41
C SER A 5 -8.29 26.14 -11.83
N GLY A 6 -6.99 26.28 -11.55
CA GLY A 6 -6.25 27.53 -11.70
C GLY A 6 -6.10 28.33 -10.41
N ASP A 7 -6.91 28.02 -9.39
CA ASP A 7 -6.87 28.69 -8.08
C ASP A 7 -5.49 28.56 -7.42
N PHE A 8 -5.12 29.59 -6.66
CA PHE A 8 -3.84 29.66 -6.00
C PHE A 8 -4.02 29.92 -4.50
N HIS A 9 -3.39 29.07 -3.69
CA HIS A 9 -3.39 29.18 -2.24
C HIS A 9 -1.96 29.30 -1.71
N VAL A 10 -1.76 30.22 -0.78
CA VAL A 10 -0.50 30.39 -0.06
C VAL A 10 -0.65 29.78 1.33
N ALA A 11 0.31 28.94 1.72
CA ALA A 11 0.41 28.45 3.09
C ALA A 11 1.37 29.34 3.88
N SER A 12 1.01 29.68 5.12
CA SER A 12 1.86 30.52 6.00
C SER A 12 2.99 29.75 6.69
N LYS A 13 2.88 28.42 6.79
CA LYS A 13 3.85 27.57 7.48
C LYS A 13 4.41 26.46 6.59
N ALA A 14 3.54 25.57 6.10
CA ALA A 14 3.95 24.42 5.31
C ALA A 14 2.82 23.92 4.42
N VAL A 15 3.19 23.17 3.38
CA VAL A 15 2.28 22.36 2.58
C VAL A 15 2.61 20.89 2.86
N ILE A 16 1.64 20.11 3.31
CA ILE A 16 1.81 18.67 3.55
C ILE A 16 1.15 17.90 2.41
N ALA A 17 1.94 17.09 1.71
CA ALA A 17 1.47 16.30 0.59
C ALA A 17 1.14 14.86 1.04
N GLY A 18 -0.12 14.60 1.38
CA GLY A 18 -0.64 13.26 1.70
C GLY A 18 -0.93 12.41 0.45
N VAL A 19 0.01 12.36 -0.49
CA VAL A 19 -0.16 11.68 -1.79
C VAL A 19 0.85 10.55 -1.95
N ALA A 20 0.59 9.62 -2.87
CA ALA A 20 1.59 8.63 -3.26
C ALA A 20 2.86 9.32 -3.80
N PRO A 21 4.07 8.81 -3.52
CA PRO A 21 5.30 9.51 -3.87
C PRO A 21 5.44 9.84 -5.36
N LYS A 22 4.95 8.98 -6.26
CA LYS A 22 4.93 9.24 -7.71
C LYS A 22 4.10 10.46 -8.13
N ALA A 23 3.10 10.87 -7.34
CA ALA A 23 2.30 12.06 -7.63
C ALA A 23 3.06 13.35 -7.31
N LEU A 24 4.06 13.30 -6.42
CA LEU A 24 4.93 14.45 -6.14
C LEU A 24 5.85 14.72 -7.32
N THR A 25 6.69 13.74 -7.67
CA THR A 25 7.70 13.91 -8.71
C THR A 25 7.09 14.03 -10.10
N GLY A 26 7.47 15.07 -10.85
CA GLY A 26 7.07 15.24 -12.25
C GLY A 26 5.65 15.77 -12.45
N LYS A 27 4.75 15.67 -11.44
CA LYS A 27 3.39 16.23 -11.50
C LYS A 27 3.22 17.44 -10.59
N LEU A 28 3.23 17.24 -9.27
CA LEU A 28 3.06 18.36 -8.33
C LEU A 28 4.33 19.21 -8.18
N LEU A 29 5.50 18.58 -8.36
CA LEU A 29 6.82 19.21 -8.39
C LEU A 29 7.51 18.81 -9.71
N PRO A 30 7.15 19.46 -10.84
CA PRO A 30 7.69 19.12 -12.15
C PRO A 30 9.21 19.37 -12.25
N ASP A 31 9.71 20.38 -11.53
CA ASP A 31 11.12 20.79 -11.55
C ASP A 31 11.96 20.10 -10.45
N GLY A 32 11.41 19.07 -9.80
CA GLY A 32 12.04 18.37 -8.68
C GLY A 32 11.73 18.97 -7.31
N SER A 33 12.15 18.28 -6.26
CA SER A 33 11.91 18.69 -4.88
C SER A 33 12.91 19.72 -4.35
N GLY A 34 14.04 19.89 -5.05
CA GLY A 34 15.21 20.62 -4.56
C GLY A 34 16.15 19.77 -3.72
N ASP A 35 15.79 18.51 -3.42
CA ASP A 35 16.66 17.52 -2.78
C ASP A 35 17.04 16.42 -3.78
N ALA A 36 18.33 16.39 -4.15
CA ALA A 36 18.84 15.44 -5.14
C ALA A 36 18.72 13.97 -4.69
N GLY A 37 18.82 13.70 -3.39
CA GLY A 37 18.70 12.36 -2.82
C GLY A 37 17.26 11.85 -2.91
N PHE A 38 16.30 12.69 -2.53
CA PHE A 38 14.87 12.42 -2.68
C PHE A 38 14.51 12.18 -4.15
N ASP A 39 14.91 13.09 -5.05
CA ASP A 39 14.58 12.99 -6.47
C ASP A 39 15.17 11.71 -7.10
N ALA A 40 16.37 11.29 -6.68
CA ALA A 40 16.99 10.02 -7.10
C ALA A 40 16.23 8.80 -6.55
N ALA A 41 15.81 8.82 -5.28
CA ALA A 41 15.05 7.73 -4.67
C ALA A 41 13.69 7.54 -5.35
N MET A 42 13.01 8.64 -5.70
CA MET A 42 11.70 8.60 -6.34
C MET A 42 11.72 7.99 -7.74
N LYS A 43 12.81 8.13 -8.49
CA LYS A 43 12.99 7.43 -9.79
C LYS A 43 12.99 5.90 -9.63
N LYS A 44 13.48 5.40 -8.49
CA LYS A 44 13.55 3.97 -8.17
C LYS A 44 12.31 3.45 -7.45
N PHE A 45 11.43 4.34 -6.96
CA PHE A 45 10.23 3.95 -6.22
C PHE A 45 9.33 3.01 -7.05
N ARG A 46 8.86 1.95 -6.40
CA ARG A 46 7.87 1.01 -6.92
C ARG A 46 6.78 0.84 -5.87
N HIS A 47 5.53 0.73 -6.32
CA HIS A 47 4.45 0.36 -5.42
C HIS A 47 4.63 -1.09 -4.99
N ALA A 48 4.11 -1.41 -3.81
CA ALA A 48 3.90 -2.77 -3.38
C ALA A 48 3.04 -3.53 -4.42
N PRO A 49 3.11 -4.87 -4.45
CA PRO A 49 2.28 -5.67 -5.37
C PRO A 49 0.80 -5.36 -5.15
N GLY A 50 0.02 -5.46 -6.23
CA GLY A 50 -1.43 -5.29 -6.14
C GLY A 50 -2.04 -6.32 -5.20
N THR A 51 -3.00 -5.89 -4.37
CA THR A 51 -3.76 -6.75 -3.48
C THR A 51 -5.23 -6.63 -3.82
N MET A 52 -5.93 -7.77 -3.89
CA MET A 52 -7.38 -7.78 -3.97
C MET A 52 -7.96 -7.70 -2.56
N MET A 53 -8.85 -6.74 -2.33
CA MET A 53 -9.58 -6.63 -1.07
C MET A 53 -10.98 -7.23 -1.24
N ILE A 54 -11.35 -8.11 -0.32
CA ILE A 54 -12.71 -8.65 -0.21
C ILE A 54 -13.25 -8.17 1.13
N HIS A 55 -14.36 -7.44 1.10
CA HIS A 55 -15.07 -7.02 2.30
C HIS A 55 -16.27 -7.93 2.54
N LEU A 56 -16.38 -8.45 3.77
CA LEU A 56 -17.48 -9.31 4.18
C LEU A 56 -18.29 -8.59 5.26
N ALA A 57 -19.62 -8.59 5.11
CA ALA A 57 -20.53 -8.17 6.16
C ALA A 57 -20.97 -9.42 6.94
N LEU A 58 -20.55 -9.52 8.20
CA LEU A 58 -20.78 -10.67 9.06
C LEU A 58 -21.42 -10.19 10.37
N ASP A 59 -22.19 -11.06 11.02
CA ASP A 59 -22.81 -10.76 12.31
C ASP A 59 -21.80 -10.78 13.48
N ASP A 60 -20.64 -11.42 13.28
CA ASP A 60 -19.55 -11.51 14.25
C ASP A 60 -18.19 -11.80 13.56
N LEU A 61 -17.09 -11.71 14.31
CA LEU A 61 -15.75 -12.13 13.87
C LEU A 61 -15.69 -13.63 13.55
N PRO A 62 -14.76 -14.07 12.67
CA PRO A 62 -14.61 -15.47 12.33
C PRO A 62 -14.37 -16.38 13.55
N ASP A 63 -14.95 -17.58 13.50
CA ASP A 63 -14.64 -18.66 14.45
C ASP A 63 -13.36 -19.38 14.01
N TRP A 64 -12.23 -18.93 14.53
CA TRP A 64 -10.91 -19.40 14.11
C TRP A 64 -10.61 -20.81 14.64
N SER A 65 -10.33 -21.75 13.74
CA SER A 65 -9.92 -23.11 14.11
C SER A 65 -8.58 -23.18 14.87
N GLY A 66 -7.76 -22.13 14.76
CA GLY A 66 -6.49 -22.00 15.49
C GLY A 66 -6.63 -21.62 16.96
N GLY A 67 -7.80 -21.17 17.40
CA GLY A 67 -8.07 -20.77 18.78
C GLY A 67 -8.78 -19.41 18.91
N ALA A 68 -9.52 -19.24 20.01
CA ALA A 68 -10.33 -18.05 20.27
C ALA A 68 -9.49 -16.77 20.47
N GLU A 69 -8.21 -16.92 20.84
CA GLU A 69 -7.27 -15.80 21.00
C GLU A 69 -7.05 -15.04 19.69
N LEU A 70 -7.19 -15.70 18.53
CA LEU A 70 -7.01 -15.08 17.22
C LEU A 70 -7.99 -13.92 16.96
N ARG A 71 -9.12 -13.86 17.68
CA ARG A 71 -10.10 -12.76 17.64
C ARG A 71 -9.58 -11.44 18.24
N HIS A 72 -8.44 -11.45 18.93
CA HIS A 72 -7.87 -10.28 19.61
C HIS A 72 -6.76 -9.58 18.80
N PHE A 73 -6.39 -10.12 17.64
CA PHE A 73 -5.39 -9.51 16.76
C PHE A 73 -6.06 -8.69 15.67
N ALA A 74 -5.45 -7.56 15.32
CA ALA A 74 -5.92 -6.71 14.23
C ALA A 74 -5.78 -7.41 12.86
N TYR A 75 -4.82 -8.33 12.72
CA TYR A 75 -4.63 -9.11 11.50
C TYR A 75 -4.27 -10.56 11.82
N VAL A 76 -4.93 -11.48 11.13
CA VAL A 76 -4.59 -12.90 11.07
C VAL A 76 -4.11 -13.23 9.66
N HIS A 77 -2.90 -13.77 9.56
CA HIS A 77 -2.32 -14.19 8.28
C HIS A 77 -2.61 -15.67 8.04
N LEU A 78 -3.28 -15.97 6.94
CA LEU A 78 -3.61 -17.34 6.54
C LEU A 78 -2.78 -17.71 5.33
N ALA A 79 -1.94 -18.73 5.49
CA ALA A 79 -1.16 -19.31 4.41
C ALA A 79 -0.89 -20.80 4.69
N PRO A 80 -0.73 -21.63 3.65
CA PRO A 80 -0.36 -23.03 3.82
C PRO A 80 0.99 -23.24 4.54
N SER A 81 1.93 -22.32 4.32
CA SER A 81 3.26 -22.32 4.94
C SER A 81 3.97 -20.97 4.77
N LEU A 82 5.08 -20.78 5.47
CA LEU A 82 5.97 -19.63 5.25
C LEU A 82 6.54 -19.61 3.82
N ASP A 83 6.87 -20.78 3.27
CA ASP A 83 7.38 -20.91 1.90
C ASP A 83 6.32 -20.51 0.87
N ALA A 84 5.06 -20.87 1.11
CA ALA A 84 3.93 -20.43 0.29
C ALA A 84 3.81 -18.89 0.33
N MET A 85 3.96 -18.27 1.50
CA MET A 85 3.95 -16.80 1.61
C MET A 85 5.06 -16.14 0.79
N SER A 86 6.28 -16.65 0.88
CA SER A 86 7.40 -16.15 0.09
C SER A 86 7.14 -16.29 -1.41
N ARG A 87 6.67 -17.45 -1.87
CA ARG A 87 6.34 -17.71 -3.28
C ARG A 87 5.24 -16.80 -3.79
N THR A 88 4.12 -16.67 -3.06
CA THR A 88 3.00 -15.80 -3.43
C THR A 88 3.47 -14.36 -3.60
N TYR A 89 4.33 -13.86 -2.71
CA TYR A 89 4.91 -12.53 -2.85
C TYR A 89 5.77 -12.39 -4.12
N GLN A 90 6.65 -13.36 -4.39
CA GLN A 90 7.48 -13.31 -5.60
C GLN A 90 6.65 -13.38 -6.90
N GLN A 91 5.61 -14.21 -6.93
CA GLN A 91 4.68 -14.29 -8.07
C GLN A 91 3.94 -12.97 -8.29
N ALA A 92 3.43 -12.35 -7.21
CA ALA A 92 2.76 -11.07 -7.29
C ALA A 92 3.69 -9.93 -7.77
N ILE A 93 4.95 -9.90 -7.29
CA ILE A 93 5.97 -8.96 -7.76
C ILE A 93 6.29 -9.18 -9.25
N ALA A 94 6.29 -10.43 -9.71
CA ALA A 94 6.49 -10.78 -11.11
C ALA A 94 5.25 -10.49 -12.00
N GLY A 95 4.14 -9.99 -11.42
CA GLY A 95 2.90 -9.72 -12.14
C GLY A 95 2.11 -10.98 -12.52
N VAL A 96 2.40 -12.11 -11.86
CA VAL A 96 1.71 -13.38 -12.05
C VAL A 96 0.65 -13.55 -10.96
N LEU A 97 -0.54 -14.03 -11.32
CA LEU A 97 -1.54 -14.40 -10.33
C LEU A 97 -0.98 -15.56 -9.47
N PRO A 98 -0.93 -15.42 -8.14
CA PRO A 98 -0.36 -16.46 -7.29
C PRO A 98 -1.07 -17.81 -7.44
N ASP A 99 -0.29 -18.89 -7.39
CA ASP A 99 -0.79 -20.27 -7.49
C ASP A 99 -1.50 -20.74 -6.20
N GLN A 100 -1.19 -20.11 -5.08
CA GLN A 100 -1.77 -20.32 -3.76
C GLN A 100 -2.12 -18.96 -3.14
N PRO A 101 -3.26 -18.84 -2.44
CA PRO A 101 -3.63 -17.62 -1.75
C PRO A 101 -2.81 -17.44 -0.47
N VAL A 102 -2.47 -16.19 -0.19
CA VAL A 102 -2.06 -15.71 1.13
C VAL A 102 -3.05 -14.63 1.51
N LEU A 103 -3.71 -14.79 2.65
CA LEU A 103 -4.75 -13.89 3.08
C LEU A 103 -4.29 -13.14 4.32
N VAL A 104 -4.51 -11.83 4.32
CA VAL A 104 -4.42 -11.00 5.51
C VAL A 104 -5.85 -10.64 5.89
N VAL A 105 -6.33 -11.20 6.98
CA VAL A 105 -7.71 -11.01 7.46
C VAL A 105 -7.69 -10.04 8.63
N GLY A 106 -8.43 -8.94 8.54
CA GLY A 106 -8.59 -7.94 9.58
C GLY A 106 -9.98 -7.33 9.57
#